data_AF-A0A973DKG1-F1
#
_entry.id   AF-A0A973DKG1-F1
#
_cell.length_a   1.000
_cell.length_b   1.000
_cell.length_c   1.000
_cell.angle_alpha   90.00
_cell.angle_beta   90.00
_cell.angle_gamma   90.00
#
_symmetry.space_group_name_H-M   'P 1'
#
loop_
_entity.id
_entity.type
_entity.pdbx_description
1 polymer ?
#
loop_
_entity_poly.entity_id
_entity_poly.type
_entity_poly.pdbx_seq_one_letter_code
_entity_poly.pdbx_strand_id
1 'polypeptide(L)'
;MAHNIPKDISQKFCPRFGQTAIDHGLITTNQLKEALNIQVDRDVLGKNNLLIGAILFELDLMSSEQIEVILNVMLKAMRTEKVS
;
A
#
# COMPACT_ATOMS: atom_id res chain seq x y z
N MET A 1 -10.20 16.14 2.40
CA MET A 1 -9.89 16.39 0.98
C MET A 1 -8.96 15.30 0.50
N ALA A 2 -9.48 14.32 -0.25
CA ALA A 2 -8.68 13.21 -0.77
C ALA A 2 -7.69 13.78 -1.80
N HIS A 3 -6.40 13.81 -1.45
CA HIS A 3 -5.36 14.14 -2.41
C HIS A 3 -5.36 13.05 -3.48
N ASN A 4 -5.68 13.43 -4.72
CA ASN A 4 -5.57 12.56 -5.89
C ASN A 4 -4.11 12.13 -6.03
N ILE A 5 -3.78 10.97 -5.48
CA ILE A 5 -2.50 10.32 -5.73
C ILE A 5 -2.48 10.00 -7.23
N PRO A 6 -1.52 10.51 -8.00
CA PRO A 6 -1.38 10.19 -9.42
C PRO A 6 -1.39 8.68 -9.63
N LYS A 7 -2.21 8.19 -10.58
CA LYS A 7 -2.44 6.76 -10.86
C LYS A 7 -1.14 6.01 -11.21
N ASP A 8 -0.19 6.77 -11.74
CA ASP A 8 1.20 6.44 -12.07
C ASP A 8 2.09 6.17 -10.84
N ILE A 9 1.79 6.79 -9.70
CA ILE A 9 2.39 6.44 -8.40
C ILE A 9 1.75 5.16 -7.86
N SER A 10 0.42 4.99 -7.91
CA SER A 10 -0.20 3.78 -7.37
C SER A 10 0.29 2.50 -8.06
N GLN A 11 0.42 2.49 -9.39
CA GLN A 11 0.88 1.30 -10.13
C GLN A 11 2.34 0.93 -9.88
N LYS A 12 3.26 1.91 -9.75
CA LYS A 12 4.69 1.62 -9.49
C LYS A 12 4.98 1.22 -8.05
N PHE A 13 4.17 1.68 -7.10
CA PHE A 13 4.50 1.57 -5.67
C PHE A 13 3.66 0.52 -4.91
N CYS A 14 2.54 0.04 -5.46
CA CYS A 14 1.74 -1.02 -4.85
C CYS A 14 2.53 -2.30 -4.49
N PRO A 15 3.44 -2.82 -5.35
CA PRO A 15 4.19 -4.04 -5.01
C PRO A 15 5.17 -3.81 -3.85
N ARG A 16 5.76 -2.60 -3.77
CA ARG A 16 6.76 -2.27 -2.74
C ARG A 16 6.09 -2.01 -1.39
N PHE A 17 4.87 -1.50 -1.35
CA PHE A 17 4.16 -1.24 -0.09
C PHE A 17 3.94 -2.52 0.71
N GLY A 18 3.33 -3.54 0.09
CA GLY A 18 3.04 -4.81 0.77
C GLY A 18 4.31 -5.51 1.26
N GLN A 19 5.35 -5.55 0.43
CA GLN A 19 6.64 -6.13 0.82
C GLN A 19 7.27 -5.36 2.00
N THR A 20 7.30 -4.03 1.93
CA THR A 20 7.88 -3.20 3.01
C THR A 20 7.09 -3.41 4.32
N ALA A 21 5.76 -3.54 4.27
CA ALA A 21 4.95 -3.80 5.46
C ALA A 21 5.24 -5.17 6.09
N ILE A 22 5.52 -6.20 5.27
CA ILE A 22 5.97 -7.53 5.74
C ILE A 22 7.36 -7.44 6.37
N ASP A 23 8.31 -6.77 5.70
CA ASP A 23 9.69 -6.63 6.17
C ASP A 23 9.77 -5.90 7.52
N HIS A 24 8.82 -4.98 7.77
CA HIS A 24 8.66 -4.28 9.04
C HIS A 24 7.85 -5.06 10.10
N GLY A 25 7.37 -6.27 9.78
CA GLY A 25 6.59 -7.11 10.70
C GLY A 25 5.21 -6.56 11.05
N LEU A 26 4.69 -5.61 10.28
CA LEU A 26 3.38 -4.98 10.52
C LEU A 26 2.22 -5.86 10.03
N ILE A 27 2.47 -6.62 8.96
CA ILE A 27 1.53 -7.60 8.41
C ILE A 27 2.26 -8.89 8.04
N THR A 28 1.50 -9.96 7.91
CA THR A 28 1.98 -11.25 7.39
C THR A 28 1.74 -11.38 5.89
N THR A 29 2.43 -12.32 5.26
CA THR A 29 2.17 -12.66 3.85
C THR A 29 0.72 -13.09 3.60
N ASN A 30 0.07 -13.74 4.56
CA ASN A 30 -1.32 -14.18 4.42
C ASN A 30 -2.29 -12.99 4.44
N GLN A 31 -2.07 -12.05 5.35
CA GLN A 31 -2.83 -10.79 5.42
C GLN A 31 -2.66 -9.95 4.15
N LEU A 32 -1.44 -9.90 3.60
CA LEU A 32 -1.21 -9.23 2.32
C LEU A 32 -1.96 -9.91 1.16
N LYS A 33 -1.95 -11.25 1.10
CA LYS A 33 -2.70 -12.00 0.07
C LYS A 33 -4.20 -11.75 0.16
N GLU A 34 -4.76 -11.72 1.35
CA GLU A 34 -6.17 -11.43 1.57
C GLU A 34 -6.54 -10.03 1.06
N ALA A 35 -5.75 -9.02 1.44
CA ALA A 35 -5.97 -7.65 0.98
C ALA A 35 -5.84 -7.52 -0.56
N LEU A 36 -4.91 -8.24 -1.18
CA LEU A 36 -4.76 -8.28 -2.65
C LEU A 36 -5.96 -8.93 -3.34
N ASN A 37 -6.50 -10.02 -2.79
CA ASN A 37 -7.70 -10.65 -3.33
C ASN A 37 -8.89 -9.67 -3.31
N ILE A 38 -9.08 -8.97 -2.18
CA ILE A 38 -10.12 -7.95 -2.05
C ILE A 38 -9.91 -6.81 -3.04
N GLN A 39 -8.67 -6.39 -3.27
CA GLN A 39 -8.34 -5.35 -4.25
C GLN A 39 -8.77 -5.78 -5.66
N VAL A 40 -8.44 -7.02 -6.06
CA VAL A 40 -8.82 -7.60 -7.35
C VAL A 40 -10.34 -7.68 -7.49
N ASP A 41 -11.03 -8.19 -6.46
CA ASP A 41 -12.49 -8.32 -6.49
C ASP A 41 -13.18 -6.96 -6.66
N ARG A 42 -12.68 -5.92 -5.97
CA ARG A 42 -13.22 -4.56 -6.07
C ARG A 42 -12.93 -3.91 -7.43
N ASP A 43 -11.75 -4.15 -7.98
CA ASP A 43 -11.36 -3.68 -9.32
C ASP A 43 -12.24 -4.31 -10.41
N VAL A 44 -12.48 -5.63 -10.33
CA VAL A 44 -13.38 -6.35 -11.25
C VAL A 44 -14.81 -5.84 -11.18
N LEU A 45 -15.28 -5.47 -9.98
CA LEU A 45 -16.61 -4.89 -9.78
C LEU A 45 -16.71 -3.41 -10.21
N GLY A 46 -15.63 -2.82 -10.76
CA GLY A 46 -15.59 -1.43 -11.17
C GLY A 46 -15.65 -0.43 -10.01
N LYS A 47 -15.50 -0.92 -8.77
CA LYS A 47 -15.56 -0.11 -7.56
C LYS A 47 -14.17 0.40 -7.20
N ASN A 48 -13.75 1.49 -7.84
CA ASN A 48 -12.53 2.28 -7.57
C ASN A 48 -11.22 1.49 -7.36
N ASN A 49 -10.15 1.88 -8.05
CA ASN A 49 -8.80 1.35 -7.80
C ASN A 49 -8.34 1.74 -6.37
N LEU A 50 -8.67 0.94 -5.36
CA LEU A 50 -8.29 1.20 -3.99
C LEU A 50 -6.83 0.82 -3.79
N LEU A 51 -6.13 1.61 -2.98
CA LEU A 51 -4.75 1.32 -2.61
C LEU A 51 -4.73 0.17 -1.60
N ILE A 52 -3.74 -0.71 -1.70
CA ILE A 52 -3.60 -1.84 -0.77
C ILE A 52 -3.55 -1.39 0.71
N GLY A 53 -2.90 -0.25 0.98
CA GLY A 53 -2.86 0.35 2.31
C GLY A 53 -4.24 0.77 2.84
N ALA A 54 -5.17 1.19 1.97
CA ALA A 54 -6.52 1.51 2.38
C ALA A 54 -7.33 0.25 2.74
N ILE A 55 -7.13 -0.84 2.00
CA ILE A 55 -7.77 -2.14 2.31
C ILE A 55 -7.22 -2.69 3.64
N LEU A 56 -5.91 -2.61 3.85
CA LEU A 56 -5.29 -3.04 5.12
C LEU A 56 -5.79 -2.21 6.32
N PHE A 57 -6.08 -0.92 6.12
CA PHE A 57 -6.73 -0.09 7.13
C PHE A 57 -8.17 -0.52 7.41
N GLU A 58 -8.97 -0.72 6.36
CA GLU A 58 -10.38 -1.15 6.48
C GLU A 58 -10.53 -2.52 7.16
N LEU A 59 -9.53 -3.40 7.03
CA LEU A 59 -9.50 -4.71 7.68
C LEU A 59 -8.95 -4.66 9.12
N ASP A 60 -8.66 -3.47 9.66
CA ASP A 60 -7.98 -3.27 10.95
C ASP A 60 -6.63 -4.01 11.06
N LEU A 61 -6.00 -4.31 9.92
CA LEU A 61 -4.70 -4.99 9.84
C LEU A 61 -3.54 -4.01 9.98
N MET A 62 -3.79 -2.74 9.66
CA MET A 62 -2.85 -1.65 9.88
C MET A 62 -3.56 -0.39 10.36
N SER A 63 -2.98 0.31 11.31
CA SER A 63 -3.44 1.65 11.71
C SER A 63 -2.97 2.72 10.71
N SER A 64 -3.58 3.91 10.80
CA SER A 64 -3.15 5.09 10.03
C SER A 64 -1.68 5.44 10.25
N GLU A 65 -1.21 5.33 11.49
CA GLU A 65 0.18 5.63 11.87
C GLU A 65 1.15 4.60 11.26
N GLN A 66 0.77 3.33 11.26
CA GLN A 66 1.57 2.26 10.65
C GLN A 66 1.66 2.42 9.13
N ILE A 67 0.58 2.84 8.48
CA ILE A 67 0.59 3.15 7.04
C ILE A 67 1.51 4.34 6.76
N GLU A 68 1.43 5.40 7.56
CA GLU A 68 2.29 6.57 7.43
C GLU A 68 3.79 6.19 7.56
N VAL A 69 4.14 5.31 8.50
CA VAL A 69 5.51 4.79 8.65
C VAL A 69 6.00 4.15 7.35
N ILE A 70 5.20 3.27 6.75
CA ILE A 70 5.58 2.57 5.51
C ILE A 70 5.70 3.55 4.34
N LEU A 71 4.76 4.50 4.21
CA LEU A 71 4.84 5.54 3.18
C LEU A 71 6.11 6.38 3.34
N ASN A 72 6.49 6.73 4.57
CA ASN A 72 7.71 7.47 4.86
C ASN A 72 8.97 6.67 4.51
N VAL A 73 9.01 5.37 4.78
CA VAL A 73 10.11 4.48 4.39
C VAL A 73 10.27 4.46 2.86
N MET A 74 9.16 4.26 2.14
CA MET A 74 9.16 4.25 0.68
C MET A 74 9.62 5.60 0.10
N LEU A 75 9.13 6.72 0.65
CA LEU A 75 9.53 8.07 0.23
C LEU A 75 11.01 8.35 0.46
N LYS A 76 11.58 7.88 1.57
CA LYS A 76 13.02 7.99 1.85
C LYS A 76 13.83 7.19 0.83
N ALA A 77 13.46 5.94 0.57
CA ALA A 77 14.14 5.09 -0.41
C ALA A 77 14.17 5.72 -1.82
N MET A 78 13.05 6.33 -2.25
CA MET A 78 12.97 7.04 -3.53
C MET A 78 13.91 8.25 -3.62
N ARG A 79 14.17 8.95 -2.51
CA ARG A 79 15.11 10.08 -2.48
C ARG A 79 16.56 9.61 -2.63
N THR A 80 16.89 8.43 -2.10
CA THR A 80 18.23 7.86 -2.19
C THR A 80 18.55 7.34 -3.59
N GLU A 81 17.55 6.75 -4.28
CA GLU A 81 17.69 6.26 -5.66
C GLU A 81 17.92 7.37 -6.70
N LYS A 82 17.55 8.64 -6.42
CA LYS A 82 17.82 9.78 -7.33
C LYS A 82 19.23 10.38 -7.21
N VAL A 83 20.03 9.90 -6.26
CA VAL A 83 21.39 10.40 -5.97
C VAL A 83 22.46 9.35 -6.32
N SER A 84 22.06 8.21 -6.89
CA SER A 84 22.92 7.11 -7.34
C SER A 84 22.92 7.03 -8.86
#